data_AF-A0A3A6FN77-F1
#
_entry.id   AF-A0A3A6FN77-F1
#
_cell.length_a   1.000
_cell.length_b   1.000
_cell.length_c   1.000
_cell.angle_alpha   90.00
_cell.angle_beta   90.00
_cell.angle_gamma   90.00
#
_symmetry.space_group_name_H-M   'P 1'
#
loop_
_entity.id
_entity.type
_entity.pdbx_description
1 polymer ?
#
loop_
_entity_poly.entity_id
_entity_poly.type
_entity_poly.pdbx_seq_one_letter_code
_entity_poly.pdbx_strand_id
1 'polypeptide(L)'
;MRKIKKLVATLLAATMMMAMGVTAFAADGATLANGSYTANQNLYKNAACTKTSMGDAAVNDMWADITISGGKATLVVHTHEIKYMGITGHLGKMEINGVTKEPNKTESDGVTDYYFTFTDLDSSMFYEGCVITGKFTTYVGIMPMSATGYLKLTGIE
;
A
#
# COMPACT_ATOMS: atom_id res chain seq x y z
N MET A 1 46.07 3.31 9.94
CA MET A 1 45.35 3.18 11.22
C MET A 1 44.78 4.53 11.64
N ARG A 2 43.44 4.69 11.66
CA ARG A 2 42.80 5.83 12.31
C ARG A 2 41.37 5.52 12.77
N LYS A 3 41.30 5.09 14.03
CA LYS A 3 40.27 5.37 15.07
C LYS A 3 38.80 4.95 14.82
N ILE A 4 38.44 3.82 15.44
CA ILE A 4 37.09 3.51 15.90
C ILE A 4 36.59 4.62 16.84
N LYS A 5 35.35 5.12 16.64
CA LYS A 5 34.51 5.66 17.72
C LYS A 5 33.03 5.77 17.31
N LYS A 6 32.20 5.07 18.09
CA LYS A 6 30.79 5.31 18.45
C LYS A 6 29.70 4.66 17.60
N LEU A 7 29.30 3.47 18.08
CA LEU A 7 27.92 3.05 18.36
C LEU A 7 26.83 4.09 18.02
N VAL A 8 25.96 3.76 17.06
CA VAL A 8 24.53 4.02 17.18
C VAL A 8 23.85 2.70 16.85
N ALA A 9 23.52 1.96 17.91
CA ALA A 9 22.56 0.88 17.85
C ALA A 9 21.18 1.51 17.63
N THR A 10 20.81 1.74 16.37
CA THR A 10 19.39 1.75 16.03
C THR A 10 18.97 0.29 15.97
N LEU A 11 18.47 -0.19 17.11
CA LEU A 11 17.51 -1.29 17.16
C LEU A 11 16.37 -0.91 16.20
N LEU A 12 16.49 -1.30 14.94
CA LEU A 12 15.30 -1.58 14.16
C LEU A 12 14.73 -2.82 14.82
N ALA A 13 13.58 -2.69 15.44
CA ALA A 13 12.83 -3.78 16.05
C ALA A 13 12.49 -4.80 14.95
N ALA A 14 13.45 -5.66 14.64
CA ALA A 14 13.21 -6.97 14.07
C ALA A 14 12.61 -7.81 15.19
N THR A 15 11.36 -7.53 15.55
CA THR A 15 10.47 -8.59 16.01
C THR A 15 10.17 -9.48 14.81
N MET A 16 11.21 -10.22 14.38
CA MET A 16 11.04 -11.45 13.64
C MET A 16 10.49 -12.46 14.65
N MET A 17 9.23 -12.29 15.02
CA MET A 17 8.47 -13.40 15.54
C MET A 17 8.08 -14.21 14.32
N MET A 18 8.87 -15.24 14.07
CA MET A 18 8.54 -16.35 13.19
C MET A 18 7.25 -16.99 13.72
N ALA A 19 6.10 -16.45 13.34
CA ALA A 19 4.82 -17.13 13.48
C ALA A 19 4.62 -17.99 12.22
N MET A 20 5.26 -19.17 12.24
CA MET A 20 4.90 -20.28 11.36
C MET A 20 3.45 -20.70 11.67
N GLY A 21 2.61 -20.77 10.63
CA GLY A 21 1.24 -21.27 10.67
C GLY A 21 0.24 -20.15 10.99
N VAL A 22 -0.72 -19.83 10.13
CA VAL A 22 -1.65 -20.75 9.47
C VAL A 22 -2.02 -20.14 8.11
N THR A 23 -1.89 -20.91 7.02
CA THR A 23 -2.62 -20.63 5.78
C THR A 23 -4.09 -20.93 6.05
N ALA A 24 -4.77 -20.04 6.75
CA ALA A 24 -6.22 -20.03 6.79
C ALA A 24 -6.67 -19.45 5.46
N PHE A 25 -7.02 -20.32 4.52
CA PHE A 25 -7.79 -19.92 3.34
C PHE A 25 -9.05 -19.22 3.85
N ALA A 26 -9.05 -17.89 3.83
CA ALA A 26 -10.23 -17.11 4.14
C ALA A 26 -11.25 -17.40 3.03
N ALA A 27 -12.38 -17.98 3.40
CA ALA A 27 -13.55 -17.99 2.53
C ALA A 27 -13.93 -16.54 2.18
N ASP A 28 -14.49 -16.33 0.99
CA ASP A 28 -14.88 -15.01 0.49
C ASP A 28 -15.69 -14.23 1.56
N GLY A 29 -15.13 -13.13 2.06
CA GLY A 29 -15.71 -12.29 3.12
C GLY A 29 -15.38 -12.64 4.58
N ALA A 30 -14.54 -13.65 4.88
CA ALA A 30 -14.06 -13.91 6.23
C ALA A 30 -12.93 -12.92 6.62
N THR A 31 -13.03 -12.35 7.83
CA THR A 31 -11.99 -11.45 8.35
C THR A 31 -10.66 -12.18 8.50
N LEU A 32 -9.59 -11.57 8.04
CA LEU A 32 -8.25 -12.12 8.14
C LEU A 32 -7.81 -12.25 9.62
N ALA A 33 -7.05 -13.31 9.93
CA ALA A 33 -6.48 -13.53 11.26
C ALA A 33 -5.33 -12.53 11.54
N ASN A 34 -4.82 -12.53 12.78
CA ASN A 34 -3.58 -11.80 13.07
C ASN A 34 -2.44 -12.41 12.26
N GLY A 35 -1.66 -11.57 11.58
CA GLY A 35 -0.63 -12.04 10.64
C GLY A 35 -0.09 -10.92 9.76
N SER A 36 0.82 -11.29 8.86
CA SER A 36 1.27 -10.44 7.76
C SER A 36 0.86 -11.09 6.45
N TYR A 37 0.32 -10.30 5.54
CA TYR A 37 -0.21 -10.73 4.27
C TYR A 37 0.29 -9.83 3.15
N THR A 38 0.36 -10.38 1.94
CA THR A 38 0.55 -9.61 0.71
C THR A 38 -0.71 -9.65 -0.13
N ALA A 39 -0.95 -8.63 -0.94
CA ALA A 39 -2.12 -8.57 -1.81
C ALA A 39 -1.81 -7.92 -3.16
N ASN A 40 -2.46 -8.37 -4.21
CA ASN A 40 -2.51 -7.67 -5.48
C ASN A 40 -3.39 -6.42 -5.36
N GLN A 41 -3.09 -5.40 -6.15
CA GLN A 41 -3.75 -4.11 -6.08
C GLN A 41 -4.29 -3.66 -7.43
N ASN A 42 -5.50 -3.12 -7.43
CA ASN A 42 -6.07 -2.40 -8.56
C ASN A 42 -6.82 -1.16 -8.10
N LEU A 43 -6.75 -0.08 -8.87
CA LEU A 43 -7.45 1.16 -8.59
C LEU A 43 -8.60 1.36 -9.57
N TYR A 44 -9.82 1.56 -9.05
CA TYR A 44 -11.03 1.73 -9.85
C TYR A 44 -11.65 3.12 -9.69
N LYS A 45 -12.44 3.52 -10.70
CA LYS A 45 -13.23 4.76 -10.69
C LYS A 45 -14.51 4.65 -9.86
N ASN A 46 -14.97 3.44 -9.59
CA ASN A 46 -16.21 3.17 -8.86
C ASN A 46 -16.05 1.98 -7.91
N ALA A 47 -16.92 1.94 -6.89
CA ALA A 47 -16.93 0.86 -5.89
C ALA A 47 -17.22 -0.52 -6.51
N ALA A 48 -18.01 -0.55 -7.59
CA ALA A 48 -18.32 -1.77 -8.33
C ALA A 48 -17.13 -2.36 -9.10
N CYS A 49 -15.98 -1.67 -9.11
CA CYS A 49 -14.75 -2.12 -9.75
C CYS A 49 -14.92 -2.50 -11.24
N THR A 50 -15.75 -1.76 -11.97
CA THR A 50 -16.06 -2.06 -13.38
C THR A 50 -15.17 -1.31 -14.38
N LYS A 51 -14.47 -0.26 -13.92
CA LYS A 51 -13.58 0.57 -14.75
C LYS A 51 -12.37 1.01 -13.96
N THR A 52 -11.18 0.69 -14.45
CA THR A 52 -9.92 1.09 -13.82
C THR A 52 -9.72 2.62 -13.86
N SER A 53 -9.05 3.12 -12.84
CA SER A 53 -8.67 4.53 -12.68
C SER A 53 -7.44 4.85 -13.55
N MET A 54 -7.20 6.14 -13.82
CA MET A 54 -5.93 6.55 -14.44
C MET A 54 -4.73 6.27 -13.52
N GLY A 55 -4.95 6.23 -12.19
CA GLY A 55 -3.92 5.85 -11.22
C GLY A 55 -3.74 4.35 -11.05
N ASP A 56 -4.54 3.51 -11.73
CA ASP A 56 -4.38 2.04 -11.68
C ASP A 56 -3.02 1.61 -12.21
N ALA A 57 -2.54 2.29 -13.25
CA ALA A 57 -1.23 2.09 -13.81
C ALA A 57 -0.08 2.41 -12.85
N ALA A 58 -0.34 2.99 -11.66
CA ALA A 58 0.68 3.22 -10.65
C ALA A 58 0.76 2.09 -9.62
N VAL A 59 -0.29 1.26 -9.53
CA VAL A 59 -0.42 0.21 -8.51
C VAL A 59 -0.47 -1.19 -9.14
N ASN A 60 -0.74 -1.27 -10.43
CA ASN A 60 -0.66 -2.53 -11.17
C ASN A 60 0.78 -3.07 -11.09
N ASP A 61 0.91 -4.38 -11.08
CA ASP A 61 2.20 -5.09 -10.96
C ASP A 61 3.00 -4.78 -9.67
N MET A 62 2.44 -4.00 -8.73
CA MET A 62 2.93 -3.80 -7.37
C MET A 62 2.08 -4.60 -6.37
N TRP A 63 2.52 -4.67 -5.12
CA TRP A 63 1.81 -5.37 -4.05
C TRP A 63 1.44 -4.44 -2.90
N ALA A 64 0.46 -4.83 -2.09
CA ALA A 64 0.20 -4.22 -0.80
C ALA A 64 0.67 -5.16 0.32
N ASP A 65 1.26 -4.61 1.37
CA ASP A 65 1.49 -5.34 2.61
C ASP A 65 0.38 -5.02 3.61
N ILE A 66 -0.16 -6.05 4.26
CA ILE A 66 -1.18 -5.93 5.29
C ILE A 66 -0.65 -6.60 6.54
N THR A 67 -0.64 -5.90 7.67
CA THR A 67 -0.29 -6.49 8.98
C THR A 67 -1.46 -6.33 9.93
N ILE A 68 -1.97 -7.44 10.46
CA ILE A 68 -3.11 -7.46 11.39
C ILE A 68 -2.63 -7.89 12.77
N SER A 69 -3.00 -7.08 13.78
CA SER A 69 -2.73 -7.37 15.18
C SER A 69 -3.79 -6.74 16.06
N GLY A 70 -4.42 -7.55 16.92
CA GLY A 70 -5.31 -7.06 17.97
C GLY A 70 -6.54 -6.29 17.45
N GLY A 71 -7.12 -6.71 16.32
CA GLY A 71 -8.27 -6.02 15.70
C GLY A 71 -7.92 -4.73 14.95
N LYS A 72 -6.63 -4.44 14.80
CA LYS A 72 -6.10 -3.32 14.02
C LYS A 72 -5.28 -3.83 12.85
N ALA A 73 -5.21 -3.02 11.81
CA ALA A 73 -4.45 -3.29 10.61
C ALA A 73 -3.51 -2.13 10.24
N THR A 74 -2.35 -2.48 9.71
CA THR A 74 -1.48 -1.59 8.96
C THR A 74 -1.52 -2.00 7.50
N LEU A 75 -1.76 -1.04 6.61
CA LEU A 75 -1.72 -1.21 5.17
C LEU A 75 -0.55 -0.40 4.61
N VAL A 76 0.31 -1.06 3.83
CA VAL A 76 1.32 -0.42 3.00
C VAL A 76 0.94 -0.62 1.54
N VAL A 77 0.64 0.47 0.84
CA VAL A 77 0.33 0.46 -0.60
C VAL A 77 1.60 0.82 -1.35
N HIS A 78 2.19 -0.13 -2.07
CA HIS A 78 3.32 0.13 -2.96
C HIS A 78 2.82 0.55 -4.34
N THR A 79 3.50 1.53 -4.91
CA THR A 79 3.14 2.18 -6.17
C THR A 79 4.42 2.56 -6.91
N HIS A 80 4.38 2.67 -8.23
CA HIS A 80 5.52 3.04 -9.06
C HIS A 80 5.24 4.30 -9.89
N GLU A 81 6.27 4.78 -10.60
CA GLU A 81 6.13 5.86 -11.57
C GLU A 81 5.24 5.49 -12.76
N ILE A 82 4.30 6.38 -13.09
CA ILE A 82 3.47 6.25 -14.28
C ILE A 82 3.94 7.17 -15.39
N LYS A 83 3.74 6.76 -16.64
CA LYS A 83 3.91 7.63 -17.81
C LYS A 83 2.56 7.95 -18.42
N TYR A 84 2.24 9.24 -18.50
CA TYR A 84 1.04 9.71 -19.16
C TYR A 84 1.42 10.73 -20.23
N MET A 85 1.11 10.42 -21.50
CA MET A 85 1.44 11.26 -22.66
C MET A 85 2.92 11.67 -22.72
N GLY A 86 3.84 10.77 -22.32
CA GLY A 86 5.28 11.01 -22.30
C GLY A 86 5.81 11.77 -21.08
N ILE A 87 4.94 12.15 -20.14
CA ILE A 87 5.32 12.82 -18.89
C ILE A 87 5.32 11.80 -17.76
N THR A 88 6.41 11.75 -16.99
CA THR A 88 6.51 10.95 -15.77
C THR A 88 5.65 11.57 -14.67
N GLY A 89 4.92 10.71 -13.97
CA GLY A 89 4.07 11.05 -12.84
C GLY A 89 4.08 9.96 -11.78
N HIS A 90 3.35 10.20 -10.69
CA HIS A 90 3.20 9.25 -9.57
C HIS A 90 1.93 9.58 -8.78
N LEU A 91 1.51 8.66 -7.91
CA LEU A 91 0.53 8.97 -6.87
C LEU A 91 1.22 9.82 -5.80
N GLY A 92 0.72 11.02 -5.51
CA GLY A 92 1.35 11.92 -4.53
C GLY A 92 0.57 12.13 -3.25
N LYS A 93 -0.74 11.85 -3.20
CA LYS A 93 -1.50 11.80 -1.93
C LYS A 93 -2.52 10.68 -1.96
N MET A 94 -2.70 10.02 -0.83
CA MET A 94 -3.75 9.03 -0.63
C MET A 94 -4.49 9.33 0.68
N GLU A 95 -5.81 9.38 0.63
CA GLU A 95 -6.68 9.55 1.80
C GLU A 95 -7.53 8.30 1.97
N ILE A 96 -7.40 7.64 3.12
CA ILE A 96 -8.22 6.49 3.53
C ILE A 96 -8.84 6.83 4.89
N ASN A 97 -10.14 6.60 5.05
CA ASN A 97 -10.89 6.90 6.27
C ASN A 97 -10.66 8.33 6.81
N GLY A 98 -10.51 9.31 5.90
CA GLY A 98 -10.26 10.72 6.26
C GLY A 98 -8.83 11.05 6.70
N VAL A 99 -7.92 10.07 6.72
CA VAL A 99 -6.50 10.29 7.00
C VAL A 99 -5.74 10.42 5.68
N THR A 100 -5.12 11.57 5.43
CA THR A 100 -4.29 11.80 4.25
C THR A 100 -2.82 11.45 4.52
N LYS A 101 -2.18 10.77 3.57
CA LYS A 101 -0.77 10.43 3.56
C LYS A 101 -0.12 10.89 2.25
N GLU A 102 1.12 11.37 2.36
CA GLU A 102 2.05 11.56 1.24
C GLU A 102 2.94 10.31 1.14
N PRO A 103 3.41 9.94 -0.07
CA PRO A 103 4.22 8.75 -0.22
C PRO A 103 5.63 8.98 0.31
N ASN A 104 6.19 7.93 0.90
CA ASN A 104 7.64 7.79 0.99
C ASN A 104 8.18 7.30 -0.35
N LYS A 105 9.48 7.48 -0.59
CA LYS A 105 10.14 7.11 -1.85
C LYS A 105 11.29 6.15 -1.60
N THR A 106 11.51 5.24 -2.54
CA THR A 106 12.66 4.36 -2.62
C THR A 106 13.22 4.43 -4.03
N GLU A 107 14.51 4.67 -4.18
CA GLU A 107 15.16 4.71 -5.49
C GLU A 107 16.10 3.51 -5.63
N SER A 108 15.96 2.77 -6.73
CA SER A 108 16.85 1.66 -7.09
C SER A 108 17.10 1.68 -8.60
N ASP A 109 18.37 1.64 -9.02
CA ASP A 109 18.77 1.63 -10.44
C ASP A 109 18.12 2.73 -11.31
N GLY A 110 17.84 3.90 -10.74
CA GLY A 110 17.22 5.03 -11.43
C GLY A 110 15.71 4.91 -11.63
N VAL A 111 15.07 3.91 -11.02
CA VAL A 111 13.62 3.78 -10.90
C VAL A 111 13.19 4.25 -9.50
N THR A 112 12.16 5.08 -9.44
CA THR A 112 11.59 5.55 -8.18
C THR A 112 10.30 4.80 -7.89
N ASP A 113 10.27 4.07 -6.78
CA ASP A 113 9.05 3.52 -6.22
C ASP A 113 8.58 4.35 -5.03
N TYR A 114 7.29 4.26 -4.75
CA TYR A 114 6.60 5.05 -3.76
C TYR A 114 5.74 4.13 -2.89
N TYR A 115 5.60 4.46 -1.62
CA TYR A 115 4.71 3.71 -0.74
C TYR A 115 3.97 4.58 0.26
N PHE A 116 2.73 4.21 0.55
CA PHE A 116 1.87 4.88 1.52
C PHE A 116 1.60 3.94 2.69
N THR A 117 1.81 4.42 3.92
CA THR A 117 1.56 3.63 5.13
C THR A 117 0.37 4.20 5.91
N PHE A 118 -0.63 3.36 6.11
CA PHE A 118 -1.80 3.63 6.94
C PHE A 118 -1.81 2.68 8.13
N THR A 119 -1.73 3.22 9.34
CA THR A 119 -1.80 2.45 10.59
C THR A 119 -3.17 2.61 11.23
N ASP A 120 -3.44 1.78 12.25
CA ASP A 120 -4.63 1.87 13.11
C ASP A 120 -5.97 1.72 12.37
N LEU A 121 -5.93 1.11 11.17
CA LEU A 121 -7.13 0.76 10.41
C LEU A 121 -7.91 -0.34 11.14
N ASP A 122 -9.22 -0.37 10.94
CA ASP A 122 -10.04 -1.47 11.43
C ASP A 122 -9.70 -2.73 10.62
N SER A 123 -9.31 -3.82 11.30
CA SER A 123 -8.93 -5.06 10.61
C SER A 123 -10.09 -5.69 9.84
N SER A 124 -11.35 -5.38 10.18
CA SER A 124 -12.54 -5.84 9.44
C SER A 124 -12.62 -5.30 8.01
N MET A 125 -11.84 -4.28 7.68
CA MET A 125 -11.71 -3.77 6.30
C MET A 125 -11.00 -4.76 5.37
N PHE A 126 -10.24 -5.72 5.92
CA PHE A 126 -9.38 -6.60 5.16
C PHE A 126 -9.94 -8.03 5.14
N TYR A 127 -10.31 -8.43 3.93
CA TYR A 127 -10.78 -9.76 3.56
C TYR A 127 -10.52 -9.93 2.05
N GLU A 128 -10.55 -11.16 1.56
CA GLU A 128 -10.31 -11.44 0.14
C GLU A 128 -11.29 -10.63 -0.75
N GLY A 129 -10.75 -9.91 -1.74
CA GLY A 129 -11.57 -9.09 -2.65
C GLY A 129 -12.10 -7.79 -2.06
N CYS A 130 -11.65 -7.37 -0.87
CA CYS A 130 -12.07 -6.12 -0.25
C CYS A 130 -11.81 -4.88 -1.13
N VAL A 131 -12.69 -3.88 -1.02
CA VAL A 131 -12.60 -2.62 -1.76
C VAL A 131 -12.50 -1.47 -0.77
N ILE A 132 -11.32 -0.86 -0.70
CA ILE A 132 -11.01 0.26 0.16
C ILE A 132 -11.29 1.55 -0.61
N THR A 133 -12.23 2.35 -0.12
CA THR A 133 -12.56 3.65 -0.72
C THR A 133 -11.59 4.71 -0.22
N GLY A 134 -11.06 5.52 -1.13
CA GLY A 134 -10.16 6.61 -0.78
C GLY A 134 -10.17 7.77 -1.79
N LYS A 135 -9.49 8.86 -1.44
CA LYS A 135 -9.15 9.92 -2.41
C LYS A 135 -7.69 9.80 -2.79
N PHE A 136 -7.41 9.85 -4.08
CA PHE A 136 -6.09 9.67 -4.64
C PHE A 136 -5.73 10.91 -5.44
N THR A 137 -4.52 11.42 -5.25
CA THR A 137 -3.97 12.52 -6.04
C THR A 137 -2.85 12.00 -6.91
N THR A 138 -2.99 12.16 -8.22
CA THR A 138 -1.92 11.90 -9.19
C THR A 138 -1.19 13.20 -9.48
N TYR A 139 0.14 13.12 -9.56
CA TYR A 139 0.99 14.17 -10.06
C TYR A 139 1.53 13.72 -11.41
N VAL A 140 1.18 14.44 -12.48
CA VAL A 140 1.76 14.26 -13.81
C VAL A 140 2.34 15.62 -14.20
N GLY A 141 3.66 15.75 -14.19
CA GLY A 141 4.31 17.06 -14.27
C GLY A 141 4.04 17.92 -13.03
N ILE A 142 3.74 19.21 -13.23
CA ILE A 142 3.58 20.20 -12.13
C ILE A 142 2.14 20.35 -11.59
N MET A 143 1.15 19.73 -12.23
CA MET A 143 -0.26 19.91 -11.87
C MET A 143 -0.79 18.68 -11.13
N PRO A 144 -1.14 18.79 -9.83
CA PRO A 144 -1.85 17.73 -9.13
C PRO A 144 -3.28 17.62 -9.64
N MET A 145 -3.75 16.40 -9.84
CA MET A 145 -5.16 16.08 -10.04
C MET A 145 -5.63 15.11 -8.95
N SER A 146 -6.68 15.48 -8.23
CA SER A 146 -7.27 14.63 -7.19
C SER A 146 -8.59 14.04 -7.68
N ALA A 147 -8.79 12.75 -7.42
CA ALA A 147 -10.03 12.04 -7.71
C ALA A 147 -10.34 11.02 -6.61
N THR A 148 -11.62 10.75 -6.38
CA THR A 148 -12.01 9.57 -5.59
C THR A 148 -11.67 8.31 -6.37
N GLY A 149 -11.07 7.34 -5.70
CA GLY A 149 -10.73 6.03 -6.24
C GLY A 149 -11.14 4.93 -5.28
N TYR A 150 -11.10 3.71 -5.78
CA TYR A 150 -11.47 2.51 -5.04
C TYR A 150 -10.35 1.50 -5.22
N LEU A 151 -9.55 1.29 -4.17
CA LEU A 151 -8.44 0.35 -4.16
C LEU A 151 -9.02 -1.03 -3.84
N LYS A 152 -8.96 -1.94 -4.80
CA LYS A 152 -9.34 -3.33 -4.62
C LYS A 152 -8.10 -4.15 -4.28
N LEU A 153 -8.19 -4.95 -3.22
CA LEU A 153 -7.16 -5.91 -2.83
C LEU A 153 -7.64 -7.33 -3.14
N THR A 154 -6.81 -8.13 -3.80
CA THR A 154 -7.14 -9.51 -4.20
C THR A 154 -5.93 -10.42 -4.07
N GLY A 155 -6.14 -11.73 -3.96
CA GLY A 155 -5.08 -12.70 -3.76
C GLY A 155 -4.32 -12.44 -2.46
N ILE A 156 -5.06 -12.23 -1.37
CA ILE A 156 -4.48 -11.99 -0.06
C ILE A 156 -3.91 -13.29 0.48
N GLU A 157 -2.59 -13.35 0.66
CA GLU A 157 -1.84 -14.53 1.12
C GLU A 157 -0.80 -14.22 2.21
#